data_AF-A0A2J8B1H4-F1
#
_entry.id   AF-A0A2J8B1H4-F1
#
_cell.length_a   1.000
_cell.length_b   1.000
_cell.length_c   1.000
_cell.angle_alpha   90.00
_cell.angle_beta   90.00
_cell.angle_gamma   90.00
#
_symmetry.space_group_name_H-M   'P 1'
#
loop_
_entity.id
_entity.type
_entity.pdbx_description
1 polymer ?
#
loop_
_entity_poly.entity_id
_entity_poly.type
_entity_poly.pdbx_seq_one_letter_code
_entity_poly.pdbx_strand_id
1 'polypeptide(L)'
;MHHQSFYFNRFFKEPIHKRHPGSGKKTTGTTLDTLDKYKEARHNNIEEYQLLRGYGQAVKKGDINPLVGFDEYQRVAADVRARVVGTTTSDGVQIDSYTTHFIDRVIGQTADPHEGMREGVTVERVLEALQAENTTTRVMADGDMRRAYRSDSASVTVSIRDHRIIQTNPRNEDQNEN
;
A
#
# COMPACT_ATOMS: atom_id res chain seq x y z
N MET A 1 -26.90 -4.90 6.37
CA MET A 1 -26.82 -4.04 5.16
C MET A 1 -26.23 -2.63 5.39
N HIS A 2 -25.83 -2.25 6.61
CA HIS A 2 -25.42 -0.86 6.95
C HIS A 2 -23.97 -0.46 6.62
N HIS A 3 -23.06 -1.40 6.32
CA HIS A 3 -21.64 -1.10 6.13
C HIS A 3 -21.27 -0.64 4.68
N GLN A 4 -22.15 -0.85 3.71
CA GLN A 4 -21.91 -0.53 2.29
C GLN A 4 -22.11 0.96 1.98
N SER A 5 -23.05 1.61 2.65
CA SER A 5 -23.38 3.03 2.47
C SER A 5 -22.27 3.97 2.99
N PHE A 6 -21.52 3.55 4.02
CA PHE A 6 -20.56 4.41 4.71
C PHE A 6 -19.30 4.74 3.88
N TYR A 7 -18.78 3.79 3.11
CA TYR A 7 -17.57 4.02 2.31
C TYR A 7 -17.87 4.79 1.02
N PHE A 8 -19.01 4.53 0.38
CA PHE A 8 -19.46 5.34 -0.75
C PHE A 8 -19.78 6.77 -0.29
N ASN A 9 -20.55 6.96 0.79
CA ASN A 9 -20.86 8.31 1.28
C ASN A 9 -19.63 9.11 1.74
N ARG A 10 -18.63 8.50 2.37
CA ARG A 10 -17.44 9.23 2.86
C ARG A 10 -16.52 9.73 1.73
N PHE A 11 -16.54 9.07 0.58
CA PHE A 11 -15.76 9.49 -0.60
C PHE A 11 -16.59 10.26 -1.65
N PHE A 12 -17.92 10.11 -1.66
CA PHE A 12 -18.79 10.63 -2.73
C PHE A 12 -19.95 11.53 -2.26
N LYS A 13 -20.15 11.79 -0.95
CA LYS A 13 -21.14 12.76 -0.44
C LYS A 13 -20.53 13.78 0.54
N GLU A 14 -19.82 14.77 -0.01
CA GLU A 14 -19.90 16.14 0.53
C GLU A 14 -20.84 16.92 -0.42
N PRO A 15 -21.99 17.45 0.05
CA PRO A 15 -22.88 18.22 -0.80
C PRO A 15 -22.22 19.56 -1.17
N ILE A 16 -21.98 19.75 -2.47
CA ILE A 16 -21.66 21.04 -3.07
C ILE A 16 -22.89 21.93 -2.89
N HIS A 17 -22.98 22.69 -1.79
CA HIS A 17 -23.97 23.76 -1.68
C HIS A 17 -23.33 25.08 -1.26
N LYS A 18 -23.32 25.98 -2.24
CA LYS A 18 -23.08 27.43 -2.24
C LYS A 18 -21.66 27.89 -1.91
N ARG A 19 -20.78 27.88 -2.93
CA ARG A 19 -19.71 28.89 -3.06
C ARG A 19 -19.64 29.43 -4.48
N HIS A 20 -19.37 30.73 -4.55
CA HIS A 20 -19.30 31.60 -5.72
C HIS A 20 -18.45 31.04 -6.88
N PRO A 21 -18.68 31.48 -8.14
CA PRO A 21 -17.92 31.04 -9.29
C PRO A 21 -16.51 31.66 -9.26
N GLY A 22 -15.55 30.91 -8.73
CA GLY A 22 -14.16 31.35 -8.66
C GLY A 22 -13.23 30.28 -8.08
N SER A 23 -12.58 29.52 -8.97
CA SER A 23 -11.42 28.62 -8.74
C SER A 23 -11.63 27.33 -7.92
N GLY A 24 -11.19 26.18 -8.48
CA GLY A 24 -10.92 24.95 -7.72
C GLY A 24 -11.19 23.62 -8.47
N LYS A 25 -10.18 23.05 -9.15
CA LYS A 25 -10.08 21.60 -9.46
C LYS A 25 -10.04 20.81 -8.12
N LYS A 26 -10.40 19.53 -7.96
CA LYS A 26 -10.29 18.34 -8.82
C LYS A 26 -11.38 17.30 -8.47
N THR A 27 -11.87 16.62 -9.49
CA THR A 27 -12.54 15.30 -9.45
C THR A 27 -11.63 14.28 -8.77
N THR A 28 -12.15 13.46 -7.85
CA THR A 28 -11.43 12.31 -7.27
C THR A 28 -11.07 11.32 -8.39
N GLY A 29 -9.78 11.01 -8.58
CA GLY A 29 -9.28 10.27 -9.75
C GLY A 29 -9.48 8.76 -9.69
N THR A 30 -10.71 8.31 -9.44
CA THR A 30 -11.09 6.89 -9.62
C THR A 30 -12.11 6.77 -10.74
N THR A 31 -12.05 5.65 -11.48
CA THR A 31 -13.07 5.28 -12.46
C THR A 31 -14.35 4.75 -11.79
N LEU A 32 -14.29 4.42 -10.49
CA LEU A 32 -15.39 3.90 -9.67
C LEU A 32 -16.28 5.02 -9.10
N ASP A 33 -16.62 5.98 -9.94
CA ASP A 33 -17.31 7.24 -9.61
C ASP A 33 -18.84 7.13 -9.48
N THR A 34 -19.40 5.95 -9.77
CA THR A 34 -20.84 5.65 -9.63
C THR A 34 -21.06 4.42 -8.76
N LEU A 35 -22.25 4.35 -8.15
CA LEU A 35 -22.61 3.22 -7.29
C LEU A 35 -22.56 1.89 -8.03
N ASP A 36 -22.98 1.87 -9.30
CA ASP A 36 -23.03 0.65 -10.11
C ASP A 36 -21.62 0.18 -10.48
N LYS A 37 -20.75 1.09 -10.97
CA LYS A 37 -19.33 0.75 -11.21
C LYS A 37 -18.65 0.25 -9.95
N TYR A 38 -18.89 0.88 -8.80
CA TYR A 38 -18.32 0.44 -7.52
C TYR A 38 -18.81 -0.97 -7.13
N LYS A 39 -20.11 -1.25 -7.26
CA LYS A 39 -20.67 -2.58 -6.96
C LYS A 39 -20.13 -3.66 -7.88
N GLU A 40 -20.03 -3.36 -9.17
CA GLU A 40 -19.47 -4.27 -10.17
C GLU A 40 -18.00 -4.55 -9.91
N ALA A 41 -17.19 -3.50 -9.71
CA ALA A 41 -15.78 -3.62 -9.37
C ALA A 41 -15.54 -4.43 -8.07
N ARG A 42 -16.41 -4.25 -7.07
CA ARG A 42 -16.42 -5.05 -5.85
C ARG A 42 -16.75 -6.51 -6.11
N HIS A 43 -17.78 -6.77 -6.90
CA HIS A 43 -18.22 -8.12 -7.24
C HIS A 43 -17.12 -8.88 -7.98
N ASN A 44 -16.48 -8.20 -8.94
CA ASN A 44 -15.41 -8.75 -9.78
C ASN A 44 -14.03 -8.68 -9.09
N ASN A 45 -13.97 -8.13 -7.87
CA ASN A 45 -12.77 -7.95 -7.07
C ASN A 45 -11.58 -7.34 -7.86
N ILE A 46 -11.88 -6.38 -8.74
CA ILE A 46 -10.85 -5.77 -9.59
C ILE A 46 -9.85 -4.99 -8.74
N GLU A 47 -8.65 -4.83 -9.27
CA GLU A 47 -7.56 -4.19 -8.55
C GLU A 47 -7.86 -2.76 -8.10
N GLU A 48 -8.50 -1.95 -8.96
CA GLU A 48 -8.87 -0.58 -8.58
C GLU A 48 -9.79 -0.54 -7.35
N TYR A 49 -10.73 -1.49 -7.24
CA TYR A 49 -11.56 -1.60 -6.04
C TYR A 49 -10.73 -1.95 -4.80
N GLN A 50 -9.78 -2.89 -4.93
CA GLN A 50 -8.89 -3.24 -3.82
C GLN A 50 -8.05 -2.05 -3.37
N LEU A 51 -7.47 -1.30 -4.31
CA LEU A 51 -6.68 -0.09 -4.04
C LEU A 51 -7.53 0.99 -3.37
N LEU A 52 -8.75 1.26 -3.88
CA LEU A 52 -9.64 2.27 -3.30
C LEU A 52 -10.03 1.93 -1.86
N ARG A 53 -10.33 0.64 -1.60
CA ARG A 53 -10.59 0.13 -0.25
C ARG A 53 -9.36 0.22 0.66
N GLY A 54 -8.18 -0.12 0.13
CA GLY A 54 -6.90 -0.02 0.83
C GLY A 54 -6.60 1.41 1.27
N TYR A 55 -6.59 2.34 0.31
CA TYR A 55 -6.39 3.77 0.56
C TYR A 55 -7.36 4.31 1.62
N GLY A 56 -8.66 4.04 1.48
CA GLY A 56 -9.65 4.51 2.44
C GLY A 56 -9.44 3.96 3.86
N GLN A 57 -8.93 2.74 3.98
CA GLN A 57 -8.60 2.16 5.28
C GLN A 57 -7.29 2.72 5.85
N ALA A 58 -6.28 2.94 5.03
CA ALA A 58 -5.00 3.54 5.42
C ALA A 58 -5.20 4.97 5.95
N VAL A 59 -5.96 5.79 5.22
CA VAL A 59 -6.33 7.14 5.66
C VAL A 59 -7.13 7.11 6.97
N LYS A 60 -8.09 6.19 7.10
CA LYS A 60 -8.90 6.06 8.34
C LYS A 60 -8.04 5.72 9.56
N LYS A 61 -7.00 4.90 9.38
CA LYS A 61 -6.07 4.51 10.46
C LYS A 61 -5.01 5.58 10.74
N GLY A 62 -4.83 6.52 9.84
CA GLY A 62 -3.75 7.50 9.88
C GLY A 62 -2.44 6.99 9.29
N ASP A 63 -2.41 5.81 8.66
CA ASP A 63 -1.20 5.25 8.02
C ASP A 63 -0.74 6.10 6.83
N ILE A 64 -1.66 6.83 6.19
CA ILE A 64 -1.41 7.75 5.06
C ILE A 64 -2.17 9.06 5.29
N ASN A 65 -1.54 10.18 4.97
CA ASN A 65 -2.18 11.49 5.01
C ASN A 65 -3.21 11.63 3.87
N PRO A 66 -4.47 12.04 4.12
CA PRO A 66 -5.47 12.28 3.06
C PRO A 66 -5.00 13.20 1.93
N LEU A 67 -4.04 14.10 2.19
CA LEU A 67 -3.47 15.01 1.20
C LEU A 67 -2.65 14.31 0.11
N VAL A 68 -2.17 13.08 0.37
CA VAL A 68 -1.52 12.23 -0.65
C VAL A 68 -2.49 11.98 -1.82
N GLY A 69 -3.78 11.79 -1.50
CA GLY A 69 -4.81 11.52 -2.51
C GLY A 69 -4.74 10.10 -3.07
N PHE A 70 -5.84 9.69 -3.71
CA PHE A 70 -5.94 8.34 -4.30
C PHE A 70 -5.11 8.19 -5.57
N ASP A 71 -4.99 9.24 -6.38
CA ASP A 71 -4.20 9.22 -7.63
C ASP A 71 -2.74 8.83 -7.37
N GLU A 72 -2.14 9.40 -6.31
CA GLU A 72 -0.77 9.08 -5.91
C GLU A 72 -0.66 7.64 -5.37
N TYR A 73 -1.65 7.19 -4.61
CA TYR A 73 -1.75 5.81 -4.15
C TYR A 73 -1.77 4.82 -5.33
N GLN A 74 -2.53 5.12 -6.39
CA GLN A 74 -2.57 4.32 -7.61
C GLN A 74 -1.25 4.40 -8.39
N ARG A 75 -0.62 5.58 -8.45
CA ARG A 75 0.68 5.77 -9.11
C ARG A 75 1.75 4.90 -8.47
N VAL A 76 1.84 4.89 -7.13
CA VAL A 76 2.78 4.05 -6.39
C VAL A 76 2.46 2.57 -6.57
N ALA A 77 1.19 2.18 -6.53
CA ALA A 77 0.80 0.79 -6.81
C ALA A 77 1.18 0.35 -8.23
N ALA A 78 1.03 1.22 -9.22
CA ALA A 78 1.45 0.94 -10.60
C ALA A 78 2.98 0.81 -10.73
N ASP A 79 3.75 1.66 -10.07
CA ASP A 79 5.23 1.57 -10.05
C ASP A 79 5.70 0.26 -9.39
N VAL A 80 5.12 -0.09 -8.25
CA VAL A 80 5.35 -1.39 -7.59
C VAL A 80 5.03 -2.54 -8.52
N ARG A 81 3.87 -2.53 -9.19
CA ARG A 81 3.50 -3.60 -10.12
C ARG A 81 4.50 -3.73 -11.26
N ALA A 82 4.93 -2.61 -11.84
CA ALA A 82 5.85 -2.61 -12.97
C ALA A 82 7.25 -3.10 -12.60
N ARG A 83 7.71 -2.81 -11.38
CA ARG A 83 9.12 -3.01 -11.00
C ARG A 83 9.35 -4.20 -10.08
N VAL A 84 8.35 -4.59 -9.29
CA VAL A 84 8.50 -5.60 -8.23
C VAL A 84 7.79 -6.92 -8.59
N VAL A 85 6.60 -6.85 -9.20
CA VAL A 85 5.91 -8.07 -9.63
C VAL A 85 6.65 -8.71 -10.80
N GLY A 86 6.85 -10.02 -10.72
CA GLY A 86 7.66 -10.81 -11.66
C GLY A 86 9.14 -10.86 -11.32
N THR A 87 9.61 -10.13 -10.29
CA THR A 87 10.99 -10.27 -9.81
C THR A 87 11.17 -11.55 -8.99
N THR A 88 12.41 -12.01 -8.90
CA THR A 88 12.80 -13.18 -8.10
C THR A 88 13.74 -12.73 -7.00
N THR A 89 13.52 -13.18 -5.77
CA THR A 89 14.38 -12.89 -4.61
C THR A 89 15.74 -13.60 -4.70
N SER A 90 16.68 -13.21 -3.84
CA SER A 90 18.03 -13.79 -3.76
C SER A 90 18.06 -15.32 -3.62
N ASP A 91 17.02 -15.89 -3.01
CA ASP A 91 16.86 -17.33 -2.77
C ASP A 91 15.86 -18.01 -3.71
N GLY A 92 15.47 -17.35 -4.80
CA GLY A 92 14.70 -17.97 -5.89
C GLY A 92 13.17 -17.89 -5.77
N VAL A 93 12.62 -17.09 -4.85
CA VAL A 93 11.17 -16.92 -4.72
C VAL A 93 10.68 -15.86 -5.70
N GLN A 94 9.82 -16.25 -6.64
CA GLN A 94 9.15 -15.30 -7.55
C GLN A 94 8.05 -14.51 -6.82
N ILE A 95 7.96 -13.22 -7.08
CA ILE A 95 6.93 -12.33 -6.56
C ILE A 95 5.78 -12.19 -7.56
N ASP A 96 4.58 -12.64 -7.20
CA ASP A 96 3.41 -12.61 -8.08
C ASP A 96 2.44 -11.48 -7.74
N SER A 97 2.45 -10.99 -6.50
CA SER A 97 1.52 -9.95 -6.06
C SER A 97 1.96 -9.23 -4.78
N TYR A 98 1.18 -8.24 -4.36
CA TYR A 98 1.36 -7.50 -3.12
C TYR A 98 0.03 -7.23 -2.42
N THR A 99 0.07 -6.89 -1.14
CA THR A 99 -1.09 -6.40 -0.39
C THR A 99 -1.20 -4.87 -0.47
N THR A 100 -2.39 -4.31 -0.25
CA THR A 100 -2.52 -2.84 -0.09
C THR A 100 -1.75 -2.33 1.11
N HIS A 101 -1.61 -3.15 2.16
CA HIS A 101 -0.78 -2.78 3.31
C HIS A 101 0.67 -2.52 2.92
N PHE A 102 1.21 -3.26 1.97
CA PHE A 102 2.54 -2.99 1.42
C PHE A 102 2.62 -1.61 0.75
N ILE A 103 1.60 -1.22 -0.04
CA ILE A 103 1.55 0.13 -0.65
C ILE A 103 1.50 1.22 0.42
N ASP A 104 0.71 0.99 1.49
CA ASP A 104 0.68 1.92 2.63
C ASP A 104 2.07 2.13 3.24
N ARG A 105 2.87 1.07 3.32
CA ARG A 105 4.24 1.09 3.86
C ARG A 105 5.26 1.73 2.91
N VAL A 106 5.04 1.63 1.59
CA VAL A 106 5.88 2.30 0.59
C VAL A 106 5.68 3.82 0.67
N ILE A 107 4.43 4.27 0.83
CA ILE A 107 4.09 5.70 0.92
C ILE A 107 4.48 6.27 2.29
N GLY A 108 4.11 5.59 3.37
CA GLY A 108 4.28 6.10 4.74
C GLY A 108 3.43 7.34 5.05
N GLN A 109 3.71 7.95 6.20
CA GLN A 109 3.19 9.25 6.61
C GLN A 109 4.16 10.39 6.24
N THR A 110 5.46 10.10 6.20
CA THR A 110 6.52 11.06 5.89
C THR A 110 7.54 10.44 4.93
N ALA A 111 8.18 11.30 4.12
CA ALA A 111 9.28 10.87 3.26
C ALA A 111 10.59 10.69 4.06
N ASP A 112 10.78 11.49 5.10
CA ASP A 112 11.96 11.46 5.97
C ASP A 112 11.59 10.97 7.39
N PRO A 113 12.55 10.46 8.18
CA PRO A 113 12.34 10.10 9.57
C PRO A 113 11.77 11.28 10.39
N HIS A 114 10.64 11.06 11.04
CA HIS A 114 10.04 12.03 11.95
C HIS A 114 9.51 11.30 13.19
N GLU A 115 9.77 11.83 14.38
CA GLU A 115 9.36 11.18 15.62
C GLU A 115 7.84 10.97 15.67
N GLY A 116 7.43 9.74 16.00
CA GLY A 116 6.02 9.36 16.06
C GLY A 116 5.33 9.25 14.70
N MET A 117 6.03 9.49 13.59
CA MET A 117 5.50 9.33 12.25
C MET A 117 6.22 8.23 11.48
N ARG A 118 5.48 7.61 10.58
CA ARG A 118 5.94 6.52 9.77
C ARG A 118 6.67 7.02 8.52
N GLU A 119 7.97 6.78 8.44
CA GLU A 119 8.72 6.93 7.18
C GLU A 119 8.28 5.87 6.16
N GLY A 120 8.12 6.30 4.91
CA GLY A 120 7.90 5.41 3.76
C GLY A 120 9.13 4.58 3.40
N VAL A 121 8.98 3.68 2.43
CA VAL A 121 10.10 2.89 1.90
C VAL A 121 10.06 2.96 0.38
N THR A 122 11.10 3.51 -0.23
CA THR A 122 11.16 3.61 -1.69
C THR A 122 11.18 2.23 -2.36
N VAL A 123 10.73 2.16 -3.62
CA VAL A 123 10.71 0.91 -4.37
C VAL A 123 12.12 0.36 -4.58
N GLU A 124 13.14 1.24 -4.66
CA GLU A 124 14.55 0.87 -4.72
C GLU A 124 14.99 0.11 -3.47
N ARG A 125 14.69 0.64 -2.26
CA ARG A 125 15.01 -0.02 -0.99
C ARG A 125 14.28 -1.35 -0.85
N VAL A 126 13.06 -1.47 -1.39
CA VAL A 126 12.33 -2.75 -1.46
C VAL A 126 13.08 -3.76 -2.33
N LEU A 127 13.46 -3.38 -3.56
CA LEU A 127 14.16 -4.26 -4.49
C LEU A 127 15.52 -4.71 -3.93
N GLU A 128 16.26 -3.78 -3.33
CA GLU A 128 17.51 -4.06 -2.61
C GLU A 128 17.29 -5.11 -1.51
N ALA A 129 16.29 -4.90 -0.64
CA ALA A 129 15.98 -5.83 0.42
C ALA A 129 15.61 -7.22 -0.13
N LEU A 130 14.84 -7.33 -1.21
CA LEU A 130 14.48 -8.61 -1.84
C LEU A 130 15.70 -9.38 -2.41
N GLN A 131 16.81 -8.70 -2.68
CA GLN A 131 18.08 -9.30 -3.12
C GLN A 131 19.06 -9.56 -1.97
N ALA A 132 18.73 -9.19 -0.73
CA ALA A 132 19.60 -9.43 0.41
C ALA A 132 19.64 -10.93 0.78
N GLU A 133 20.81 -11.43 1.17
CA GLU A 133 20.97 -12.81 1.67
C GLU A 133 20.49 -12.94 3.13
N ASN A 134 20.44 -11.82 3.87
CA ASN A 134 19.97 -11.79 5.24
C ASN A 134 18.45 -12.00 5.29
N THR A 135 18.06 -13.24 5.57
CA THR A 135 16.66 -13.64 5.65
C THR A 135 16.32 -14.30 6.98
N THR A 136 15.06 -14.12 7.42
CA THR A 136 14.49 -14.92 8.51
C THR A 136 13.16 -15.50 8.08
N THR A 137 12.85 -16.72 8.51
CA THR A 137 11.56 -17.36 8.21
C THR A 137 10.73 -17.55 9.49
N ARG A 138 9.42 -17.32 9.41
CA ARG A 138 8.45 -17.62 10.47
C ARG A 138 7.24 -18.33 9.89
N VAL A 139 6.77 -19.36 10.58
CA VAL A 139 5.49 -20.03 10.27
C VAL A 139 4.38 -19.36 11.06
N MET A 140 3.31 -18.96 10.38
CA MET A 140 2.11 -18.36 10.97
C MET A 140 1.15 -19.46 11.46
N ALA A 141 0.16 -19.10 12.29
CA ALA A 141 -0.81 -20.05 12.83
C ALA A 141 -1.65 -20.79 11.75
N ASP A 142 -1.84 -20.17 10.59
CA ASP A 142 -2.53 -20.74 9.43
C ASP A 142 -1.59 -21.54 8.50
N GLY A 143 -0.34 -21.79 8.92
CA GLY A 143 0.68 -22.48 8.13
C GLY A 143 1.35 -21.61 7.06
N ASP A 144 1.01 -20.32 6.95
CA ASP A 144 1.70 -19.41 6.03
C ASP A 144 3.17 -19.27 6.44
N MET A 145 4.09 -19.58 5.53
CA MET A 145 5.51 -19.34 5.73
C MET A 145 5.85 -17.94 5.27
N ARG A 146 6.26 -17.08 6.20
CA ARG A 146 6.69 -15.72 5.92
C ARG A 146 8.19 -15.61 5.98
N ARG A 147 8.80 -15.14 4.89
CA ARG A 147 10.22 -14.80 4.83
C ARG A 147 10.37 -13.29 4.87
N ALA A 148 11.24 -12.81 5.75
CA ALA A 148 11.64 -11.42 5.79
C ALA A 148 13.05 -11.29 5.22
N TYR A 149 13.20 -10.53 4.14
CA TYR A 149 14.48 -10.15 3.54
C TYR A 149 14.89 -8.79 4.09
N ARG A 150 16.16 -8.61 4.42
CA ARG A 150 16.66 -7.42 5.10
C ARG A 150 17.95 -6.92 4.45
N SER A 151 17.88 -5.77 3.80
CA SER A 151 19.05 -4.95 3.54
C SER A 151 19.33 -4.05 4.76
N ASP A 152 20.35 -3.21 4.63
CA ASP A 152 20.66 -2.17 5.61
C ASP A 152 19.56 -1.12 5.65
N SER A 153 18.93 -0.88 4.50
CA SER A 153 17.94 0.17 4.30
C SER A 153 16.49 -0.28 4.52
N ALA A 154 16.12 -1.56 4.35
CA ALA A 154 14.73 -1.98 4.49
C ALA A 154 14.55 -3.46 4.87
N SER A 155 13.39 -3.77 5.45
CA SER A 155 12.90 -5.14 5.64
C SER A 155 11.63 -5.38 4.87
N VAL A 156 11.63 -6.36 3.96
CA VAL A 156 10.46 -6.75 3.18
C VAL A 156 10.00 -8.14 3.60
N THR A 157 8.73 -8.30 3.94
CA THR A 157 8.14 -9.60 4.30
C THR A 157 7.30 -10.15 3.15
N VAL A 158 7.59 -11.39 2.75
CA VAL A 158 6.93 -12.12 1.67
C VAL A 158 6.27 -13.37 2.25
N SER A 159 5.01 -13.64 1.88
CA SER A 159 4.43 -14.97 2.03
C SER A 159 4.99 -15.85 0.92
N ILE A 160 5.69 -16.92 1.31
CA ILE A 160 6.25 -17.90 0.38
C ILE A 160 5.13 -18.75 -0.23
N ARG A 161 4.09 -19.06 0.56
CA ARG A 161 2.93 -19.83 0.08
C ARG A 161 2.19 -19.09 -1.03
N ASP A 162 1.96 -17.79 -0.83
CA ASP A 162 1.10 -17.00 -1.72
C ASP A 162 1.90 -16.16 -2.73
N HIS A 163 3.24 -16.29 -2.74
CA HIS A 163 4.16 -15.52 -3.59
C HIS A 163 3.87 -14.01 -3.55
N ARG A 164 3.60 -13.50 -2.34
CA ARG A 164 2.98 -12.19 -2.13
C ARG A 164 3.73 -11.34 -1.12
N ILE A 165 4.02 -10.09 -1.46
CA ILE A 165 4.58 -9.13 -0.49
C ILE A 165 3.50 -8.69 0.49
N ILE A 166 3.79 -8.87 1.77
CA ILE A 166 2.86 -8.57 2.88
C ILE A 166 3.09 -7.16 3.43
N GLN A 167 4.35 -6.75 3.61
CA GLN A 167 4.71 -5.44 4.17
C GLN A 167 6.16 -5.10 3.90
N THR A 168 6.50 -3.82 4.09
CA THR A 168 7.88 -3.34 4.17
C THR A 168 8.05 -2.40 5.37
N ASN A 169 9.27 -2.24 5.85
CA ASN A 169 9.67 -1.29 6.89
C ASN A 169 11.03 -0.70 6.57
N PRO A 170 11.25 0.60 6.83
CA PRO A 170 12.59 1.16 6.79
C PRO A 170 13.45 0.51 7.88
N ARG A 171 14.76 0.45 7.62
CA ARG A 171 15.79 0.07 8.59
C ARG A 171 16.84 1.18 8.59
N ASN A 172 17.40 1.43 9.76
CA ASN A 172 18.57 2.28 9.95
C ASN A 172 19.68 1.37 10.51
N GLU A 173 20.92 1.51 10.04
CA GLU A 173 22.08 0.77 10.56
C GLU A 173 22.40 1.13 12.02
N ASP A 174 22.05 2.34 12.47
CA ASP A 174 22.57 2.96 13.70
C ASP A 174 21.88 2.57 15.03
N GLN A 175 21.45 1.32 15.20
CA GLN A 175 20.90 0.85 16.51
C GLN A 175 21.48 -0.48 16.99
N ASN A 176 22.57 -0.97 16.37
CA ASN A 176 23.29 -2.18 16.78
C ASN A 176 24.66 -1.88 17.41
N GLU A 177 24.84 -0.72 18.05
CA GLU A 177 25.91 -0.48 19.01
C GLU A 177 25.30 -0.08 20.36
N ASN A 178 25.06 -1.08 21.22
CA ASN A 178 25.10 -1.00 22.69
C ASN A 178 24.92 -2.38 23.31
#